data_AF-A0A9K3PEE0-F1
#
_entry.id   AF-A0A9K3PEE0-F1
#
_cell.length_a   1.000
_cell.length_b   1.000
_cell.length_c   1.000
_cell.angle_alpha   90.00
_cell.angle_beta   90.00
_cell.angle_gamma   90.00
#
_symmetry.space_group_name_H-M   'P 1'
#
loop_
_entity.id
_entity.type
_entity.pdbx_description
1 polymer ?
#
loop_
_entity_poly.entity_id
_entity_poly.type
_entity_poly.pdbx_seq_one_letter_code
_entity_poly.pdbx_strand_id
1 'polypeptide(L)'
;MNFSVLLCVVVGCCIFIVTTTTTTSATSSQGIIPCVGAFVQFSRSHHRTLHRSPSDSTLYESSNNNKNGGDEVKNSRLDVVPGPEDTTEQNIRSLFVLFNNALATGAPKLVAKRYAKDAVLLPSTNVDPVMTAEAIEEFYADYLLQKPQKRVLEGRVRVGYGWSEDAGICEISLQDPVSGLNRKVKARYSFVYVWESHQWKILQHHSSILGAVEASPMCVPSMSSGPMTTQRVENLFQLMQDAWEIRDADAVARRFVDDGLLMPLDVYEAPKRGFFEIRDYMEEFLQGRPMITNVARTQVIIDPSIPGQQTWAKDVGTFEITFRKDGSILHARYSLFYILDGDGVWKISQFTVSPLPQDWKQIRAKHDSMDELRPTVSPPRSTYNKKVGNSTVLAIEPKEQQSKPNNLPPKVSKEQVRQWFSEWNNAMATGDPSVVAHRYAAHAVLMTTMSRKPKTTLQEIQEFYQLFLWNRPQAKALESFVTISEHWCKDVGVLEYVLRDNDGHAQRVKERYSFLYTYDETSGWKIAHHHSSIMPQELQELSGAIEVDSDNDSRFFQ
;
A
#
# COMPACT_ATOMS: atom_id res chain seq x y z
N MET A 1 -57.43 14.53 -12.97
CA MET A 1 -56.05 14.71 -13.46
C MET A 1 -55.81 16.20 -13.60
N ASN A 2 -55.03 16.78 -12.69
CA ASN A 2 -54.57 18.17 -12.76
C ASN A 2 -53.17 18.22 -12.17
N PHE A 3 -52.22 18.75 -12.95
CA PHE A 3 -50.90 19.15 -12.49
C PHE A 3 -51.03 20.47 -11.71
N SER A 4 -50.31 20.58 -10.60
CA SER A 4 -49.90 21.88 -10.05
C SER A 4 -48.47 21.79 -9.54
N VAL A 5 -47.61 22.57 -10.18
CA VAL A 5 -46.28 22.99 -9.72
C VAL A 5 -46.47 23.95 -8.55
N LEU A 6 -45.75 23.74 -7.44
CA LEU A 6 -45.62 24.74 -6.40
C LEU A 6 -44.13 25.05 -6.17
N LEU A 7 -43.75 26.22 -6.67
CA LEU A 7 -42.54 26.94 -6.31
C LEU A 7 -42.82 27.64 -4.96
N CYS A 8 -41.97 27.48 -3.95
CA CYS A 8 -41.95 28.40 -2.81
C CYS A 8 -40.51 28.65 -2.31
N VAL A 9 -40.26 29.92 -2.10
CA VAL A 9 -39.02 30.59 -1.71
C VAL A 9 -38.80 30.51 -0.20
N VAL A 10 -37.52 30.48 0.18
CA VAL A 10 -36.95 30.45 1.53
C VAL A 10 -37.35 31.66 2.39
N VAL A 11 -37.75 31.46 3.66
CA VAL A 11 -37.29 32.23 4.85
C VAL A 11 -37.57 31.44 6.16
N GLY A 12 -36.51 31.16 6.93
CA GLY A 12 -36.48 31.33 8.40
C GLY A 12 -37.13 30.33 9.37
N CYS A 13 -36.30 29.89 10.33
CA CYS A 13 -36.62 29.41 11.69
C CYS A 13 -37.05 27.95 11.90
N CYS A 14 -36.11 27.20 12.48
CA CYS A 14 -36.21 26.09 13.44
C CYS A 14 -37.55 25.35 13.58
N ILE A 15 -37.55 24.05 13.25
CA ILE A 15 -38.59 23.10 13.67
C ILE A 15 -37.95 22.03 14.55
N PHE A 16 -38.33 22.02 15.83
CA PHE A 16 -38.18 20.89 16.75
C PHE A 16 -39.26 19.85 16.42
N ILE A 17 -38.88 18.59 16.28
CA ILE A 17 -39.83 17.47 16.23
C ILE A 17 -39.95 16.90 17.65
N VAL A 18 -41.08 17.19 18.29
CA VAL A 18 -41.58 16.51 19.49
C VAL A 18 -42.64 15.52 19.03
N THR A 19 -42.38 14.22 19.16
CA THR A 19 -43.42 13.19 18.98
C THR A 19 -44.01 12.83 20.33
N THR A 20 -45.22 13.33 20.59
CA THR A 20 -46.13 12.80 21.61
C THR A 20 -47.00 11.71 20.98
N THR A 21 -46.99 10.51 21.54
CA THR A 21 -48.09 9.54 21.37
C THR A 21 -48.79 9.30 22.69
N THR A 22 -50.11 9.49 22.61
CA THR A 22 -51.10 9.46 23.67
C THR A 22 -51.36 8.06 24.22
N THR A 23 -51.61 8.07 25.53
CA THR A 23 -52.04 7.00 26.44
C THR A 23 -53.38 6.35 26.09
N THR A 24 -53.49 5.05 26.38
CA THR A 24 -54.72 4.41 26.87
C THR A 24 -54.45 3.67 28.18
N SER A 25 -55.38 3.83 29.11
CA SER A 25 -55.35 3.50 30.53
C SER A 25 -55.74 2.06 30.85
N ALA A 26 -55.14 1.48 31.90
CA ALA A 26 -55.83 0.60 32.85
C ALA A 26 -55.11 0.60 34.22
N THR A 27 -55.91 0.37 35.26
CA THR A 27 -55.83 0.79 36.66
C THR A 27 -55.00 -0.07 37.64
N SER A 28 -54.87 0.48 38.85
CA SER A 28 -54.56 -0.12 40.19
C SER A 28 -53.07 -0.27 40.53
N SER A 29 -52.55 0.04 41.72
CA SER A 29 -53.09 0.61 42.96
C SER A 29 -51.93 0.96 43.92
N GLN A 30 -52.05 2.10 44.63
CA GLN A 30 -51.54 2.44 45.99
C GLN A 30 -50.03 2.39 46.32
N GLY A 31 -49.54 3.45 46.98
CA GLY A 31 -48.58 3.29 48.08
C GLY A 31 -47.46 4.33 48.29
N ILE A 32 -47.82 5.53 48.78
CA ILE A 32 -47.14 6.30 49.86
C ILE A 32 -45.73 6.93 49.61
N ILE A 33 -45.59 8.17 50.10
CA ILE A 33 -44.52 9.20 49.99
C ILE A 33 -43.75 9.30 51.37
N PRO A 34 -42.89 10.31 51.65
CA PRO A 34 -41.43 10.52 51.44
C PRO A 34 -40.56 10.56 52.75
N CYS A 35 -39.23 10.75 52.64
CA CYS A 35 -38.48 11.96 53.12
C CYS A 35 -36.98 11.75 53.49
N VAL A 36 -36.12 12.57 52.85
CA VAL A 36 -35.12 13.55 53.38
C VAL A 36 -34.10 13.20 54.49
N GLY A 37 -32.83 13.57 54.22
CA GLY A 37 -31.82 14.08 55.19
C GLY A 37 -30.57 13.21 55.35
N ALA A 38 -29.33 13.69 55.52
CA ALA A 38 -28.77 15.03 55.64
C ALA A 38 -27.22 14.96 55.52
N PHE A 39 -26.61 16.10 55.16
CA PHE A 39 -25.17 16.44 55.24
C PHE A 39 -24.74 16.67 56.70
N VAL A 40 -23.51 16.29 57.09
CA VAL A 40 -22.63 17.05 58.03
C VAL A 40 -21.15 16.73 57.78
N GLN A 41 -20.32 17.76 57.78
CA GLN A 41 -18.86 17.80 57.74
C GLN A 41 -18.38 18.47 59.04
N PHE A 42 -17.28 18.06 59.70
CA PHE A 42 -16.42 18.94 60.51
C PHE A 42 -15.03 18.33 60.84
N SER A 43 -14.12 19.22 61.24
CA SER A 43 -12.65 19.21 61.13
C SER A 43 -11.82 18.79 62.37
N ARG A 44 -10.55 18.41 62.09
CA ARG A 44 -9.23 18.68 62.75
C ARG A 44 -8.93 18.28 64.22
N SER A 45 -7.82 17.55 64.42
CA SER A 45 -6.47 18.05 64.84
C SER A 45 -5.65 17.08 65.72
N HIS A 46 -4.34 16.88 65.45
CA HIS A 46 -3.18 17.19 66.33
C HIS A 46 -1.84 16.55 65.87
N HIS A 47 -0.75 17.28 66.15
CA HIS A 47 0.66 17.10 65.79
C HIS A 47 1.41 15.92 66.46
N ARG A 48 2.44 15.39 65.79
CA ARG A 48 3.76 15.11 66.41
C ARG A 48 4.91 15.02 65.39
N THR A 49 6.00 15.70 65.71
CA THR A 49 7.29 15.75 64.98
C THR A 49 8.26 14.69 65.55
N LEU A 50 9.20 14.13 64.75
CA LEU A 50 10.63 13.92 65.07
C LEU A 50 11.42 13.10 63.99
N HIS A 51 12.57 13.68 63.59
CA HIS A 51 13.87 13.18 63.09
C HIS A 51 14.12 12.13 61.98
N ARG A 52 14.89 12.60 60.95
CA ARG A 52 16.07 12.07 60.19
C ARG A 52 16.33 10.55 60.03
N SER A 53 16.29 10.10 58.75
CA SER A 53 17.22 9.28 57.88
C SER A 53 18.09 8.11 58.43
N PRO A 54 18.76 7.29 57.57
CA PRO A 54 18.27 6.38 56.49
C PRO A 54 18.93 4.96 56.56
N SER A 55 18.31 3.88 56.06
CA SER A 55 19.01 2.67 55.54
C SER A 55 18.09 1.47 55.24
N ASP A 56 18.31 0.87 54.07
CA ASP A 56 18.31 -0.56 53.68
C ASP A 56 17.28 -1.62 54.13
N SER A 57 17.00 -2.49 53.14
CA SER A 57 16.41 -3.85 53.16
C SER A 57 14.91 -3.91 53.52
N THR A 58 14.04 -4.66 52.84
CA THR A 58 14.05 -6.12 52.62
C THR A 58 13.09 -6.48 51.47
N LEU A 59 13.48 -7.33 50.52
CA LEU A 59 13.07 -8.74 50.43
C LEU A 59 11.66 -9.03 50.97
N TYR A 60 10.69 -9.11 50.06
CA TYR A 60 9.45 -9.87 50.26
C TYR A 60 9.40 -10.98 49.21
N GLU A 61 9.76 -12.20 49.64
CA GLU A 61 9.33 -13.42 48.98
C GLU A 61 7.85 -13.64 49.28
N SER A 62 7.04 -13.84 48.25
CA SER A 62 5.82 -14.62 48.36
C SER A 62 5.77 -15.59 47.19
N SER A 63 6.04 -16.84 47.52
CA SER A 63 5.84 -18.05 46.75
C SER A 63 4.49 -18.12 46.05
N ASN A 64 4.46 -18.58 44.80
CA ASN A 64 3.37 -19.39 44.30
C ASN A 64 3.90 -20.46 43.36
N ASN A 65 3.87 -21.70 43.85
CA ASN A 65 4.01 -22.92 43.06
C ASN A 65 2.81 -23.04 42.13
N ASN A 66 3.03 -23.05 40.82
CA ASN A 66 2.24 -23.93 39.97
C ASN A 66 3.07 -24.40 38.77
N LYS A 67 3.26 -25.71 38.69
CA LYS A 67 3.88 -26.39 37.55
C LYS A 67 2.83 -26.45 36.43
N ASN A 68 3.12 -25.86 35.29
CA ASN A 68 2.74 -26.38 33.97
C ASN A 68 3.61 -25.67 32.93
N GLY A 69 4.29 -26.47 32.10
CA GLY A 69 5.27 -26.00 31.12
C GLY A 69 4.63 -25.23 29.96
N GLY A 70 5.28 -24.13 29.62
CA GLY A 70 5.05 -23.29 28.44
C GLY A 70 6.02 -22.12 28.55
N ASP A 71 6.92 -21.97 27.58
CA ASP A 71 8.02 -21.00 27.60
C ASP A 71 7.50 -19.55 27.68
N GLU A 72 7.44 -19.00 28.89
CA GLU A 72 7.26 -17.58 29.16
C GLU A 72 8.64 -16.90 29.16
N VAL A 73 8.95 -16.20 28.08
CA VAL A 73 10.13 -15.31 28.00
C VAL A 73 9.92 -14.15 28.97
N LYS A 74 10.72 -14.11 30.05
CA LYS A 74 10.72 -13.05 31.07
C LYS A 74 10.95 -11.66 30.46
N ASN A 75 9.95 -10.80 30.63
CA ASN A 75 9.81 -9.46 30.07
C ASN A 75 10.57 -8.35 30.86
N SER A 76 11.76 -8.63 31.40
CA SER A 76 12.50 -7.68 32.28
C SER A 76 13.74 -7.03 31.65
N ARG A 77 13.96 -7.18 30.34
CA ARG A 77 15.18 -6.72 29.64
C ARG A 77 14.95 -5.74 28.47
N LEU A 78 13.72 -5.29 28.25
CA LEU A 78 13.35 -4.50 27.06
C LEU A 78 13.65 -3.00 27.16
N ASP A 79 14.00 -2.46 28.32
CA ASP A 79 14.12 -1.01 28.53
C ASP A 79 15.44 -0.39 28.04
N VAL A 80 16.49 -1.20 27.83
CA VAL A 80 17.81 -0.71 27.40
C VAL A 80 18.18 -1.38 26.07
N VAL A 81 17.99 -0.63 25.00
CA VAL A 81 18.46 -0.99 23.65
C VAL A 81 19.91 -0.50 23.52
N PRO A 82 20.88 -1.35 23.10
CA PRO A 82 22.27 -0.95 22.93
C PRO A 82 22.45 0.27 22.04
N GLY A 83 23.57 0.96 22.21
CA GLY A 83 23.96 2.08 21.35
C GLY A 83 24.30 1.65 19.92
N PRO A 84 24.57 2.60 19.01
CA PRO A 84 24.76 2.33 17.58
C PRO A 84 25.89 1.35 17.25
N GLU A 85 26.90 1.23 18.12
CA GLU A 85 28.06 0.37 17.90
C GLU A 85 27.74 -1.12 18.07
N ASP A 86 26.79 -1.45 18.95
CA ASP A 86 26.44 -2.84 19.31
C ASP A 86 24.99 -3.20 18.93
N THR A 87 24.33 -2.34 18.14
CA THR A 87 22.91 -2.51 17.79
C THR A 87 22.71 -3.61 16.76
N THR A 88 21.80 -4.53 17.05
CA THR A 88 21.32 -5.55 16.09
C THR A 88 19.95 -5.22 15.53
N GLU A 89 19.55 -5.90 14.45
CA GLU A 89 18.17 -5.79 13.92
C GLU A 89 17.11 -6.13 14.97
N GLN A 90 17.38 -7.12 15.84
CA GLN A 90 16.47 -7.50 16.92
C GLN A 90 16.33 -6.39 17.97
N ASN A 91 17.44 -5.71 18.29
CA ASN A 91 17.42 -4.56 19.20
C ASN A 91 16.57 -3.41 18.65
N ILE A 92 16.68 -3.12 17.35
CA ILE A 92 15.82 -2.13 16.70
C ILE A 92 14.36 -2.58 16.65
N ARG A 93 14.09 -3.86 16.35
CA ARG A 93 12.73 -4.41 16.38
C ARG A 93 12.06 -4.24 17.76
N SER A 94 12.83 -4.32 18.84
CA SER A 94 12.33 -4.06 20.20
C SER A 94 11.85 -2.62 20.42
N LEU A 95 12.30 -1.64 19.63
CA LEU A 95 11.79 -0.27 19.71
C LEU A 95 10.31 -0.17 19.32
N PHE A 96 9.85 -1.02 18.39
CA PHE A 96 8.42 -1.12 18.06
C PHE A 96 7.60 -1.62 19.27
N VAL A 97 8.14 -2.57 20.04
CA VAL A 97 7.51 -3.05 21.27
C VAL A 97 7.43 -1.94 22.31
N LEU A 98 8.52 -1.18 22.50
CA LEU A 98 8.52 -0.02 23.41
C LEU A 98 7.52 1.07 23.02
N PHE A 99 7.34 1.28 21.71
CA PHE A 99 6.33 2.18 21.17
C PHE A 99 4.91 1.67 21.47
N ASN A 100 4.62 0.39 21.20
CA ASN A 100 3.34 -0.22 21.54
C ASN A 100 3.03 -0.21 23.04
N ASN A 101 4.02 -0.48 23.87
CA ASN A 101 3.88 -0.38 25.33
C ASN A 101 3.50 1.04 25.74
N ALA A 102 4.09 2.06 25.11
CA ALA A 102 3.69 3.45 25.33
C ALA A 102 2.23 3.70 24.89
N LEU A 103 1.79 3.17 23.74
CA LEU A 103 0.38 3.25 23.33
C LEU A 103 -0.56 2.61 24.37
N ALA A 104 -0.17 1.45 24.91
CA ALA A 104 -0.97 0.71 25.89
C ALA A 104 -1.18 1.46 27.21
N THR A 105 -0.32 2.44 27.53
CA THR A 105 -0.48 3.28 28.73
C THR A 105 -1.66 4.26 28.63
N GLY A 106 -2.13 4.59 27.42
CA GLY A 106 -3.11 5.65 27.21
C GLY A 106 -2.60 7.05 27.54
N ALA A 107 -1.29 7.25 27.77
CA ALA A 107 -0.69 8.52 28.12
C ALA A 107 0.06 9.16 26.92
N PRO A 108 -0.50 10.21 26.28
CA PRO A 108 0.10 10.82 25.08
C PRO A 108 1.55 11.28 25.27
N LYS A 109 1.86 11.85 26.44
CA LYS A 109 3.21 12.25 26.84
C LYS A 109 4.24 11.12 26.77
N LEU A 110 3.86 9.91 27.16
CA LEU A 110 4.77 8.76 27.12
C LEU A 110 5.03 8.29 25.69
N VAL A 111 4.04 8.44 24.81
CA VAL A 111 4.19 8.16 23.37
C VAL A 111 5.07 9.23 22.73
N ALA A 112 4.78 10.52 22.96
CA ALA A 112 5.55 11.65 22.43
C ALA A 112 7.03 11.59 22.86
N LYS A 113 7.33 11.15 24.09
CA LYS A 113 8.71 10.97 24.59
C LYS A 113 9.53 9.94 23.79
N ARG A 114 8.90 9.08 22.98
CA ARG A 114 9.61 8.15 22.08
C ARG A 114 10.14 8.83 20.82
N TYR A 115 9.67 10.03 20.49
CA TYR A 115 10.11 10.78 19.33
C TYR A 115 11.34 11.64 19.62
N ALA A 116 12.13 11.87 18.57
CA ALA A 116 13.29 12.76 18.58
C ALA A 116 12.83 14.23 18.61
N LYS A 117 13.75 15.15 18.91
CA LYS A 117 13.42 16.58 18.96
C LYS A 117 12.89 17.13 17.63
N ASP A 118 13.49 16.70 16.52
CA ASP A 118 13.16 17.15 15.15
C ASP A 118 12.38 16.06 14.38
N ALA A 119 11.52 15.33 15.09
CA ALA A 119 10.75 14.24 14.52
C ALA A 119 9.64 14.72 13.58
N VAL A 120 9.35 13.90 12.55
CA VAL A 120 8.20 14.12 11.67
C VAL A 120 7.31 12.89 11.70
N LEU A 121 6.04 13.08 12.05
CA LEU A 121 4.99 12.07 12.05
C LEU A 121 4.03 12.36 10.89
N LEU A 122 3.88 11.39 9.99
CA LEU A 122 2.85 11.33 8.96
C LEU A 122 1.85 10.23 9.35
N PRO A 123 0.84 10.52 10.18
CA PRO A 123 -0.08 9.51 10.67
C PRO A 123 -1.12 9.17 9.60
N SER A 124 -1.79 8.03 9.70
CA SER A 124 -2.74 7.59 8.67
C SER A 124 -4.01 8.45 8.55
N THR A 125 -4.24 9.39 9.47
CA THR A 125 -5.48 10.15 9.61
C THR A 125 -5.32 11.65 9.37
N ASN A 126 -4.10 12.18 9.32
CA ASN A 126 -3.87 13.62 9.19
C ASN A 126 -3.30 13.96 7.81
N VAL A 127 -3.82 15.03 7.22
CA VAL A 127 -3.31 15.60 5.97
C VAL A 127 -1.92 16.18 6.20
N ASP A 128 -1.80 17.03 7.21
CA ASP A 128 -0.57 17.78 7.46
C ASP A 128 0.44 16.96 8.29
N PRO A 129 1.75 17.10 8.00
CA PRO A 129 2.79 16.53 8.84
C PRO A 129 2.78 17.09 10.26
N VAL A 130 2.95 16.21 11.25
CA VAL A 130 3.02 16.56 12.68
C VAL A 130 4.50 16.62 13.09
N MET A 131 4.99 17.80 13.46
CA MET A 131 6.45 18.06 13.51
C MET A 131 7.00 18.61 14.84
N THR A 132 6.15 18.91 15.83
CA THR A 132 6.61 19.35 17.15
C THR A 132 6.25 18.31 18.21
N ALA A 133 7.00 18.28 19.32
CA ALA A 133 6.70 17.37 20.42
C ALA A 133 5.30 17.60 20.97
N GLU A 134 4.87 18.86 21.07
CA GLU A 134 3.55 19.26 21.50
C GLU A 134 2.47 18.79 20.52
N ALA A 135 2.67 18.95 19.21
CA ALA A 135 1.70 18.51 18.20
C ALA A 135 1.61 16.97 18.11
N ILE A 136 2.74 16.27 18.32
CA ILE A 136 2.75 14.80 18.42
C ILE A 136 1.97 14.34 19.66
N GLU A 137 2.17 15.00 20.81
CA GLU A 137 1.41 14.73 22.02
C GLU A 137 -0.09 14.96 21.81
N GLU A 138 -0.46 16.09 21.21
CA GLU A 138 -1.85 16.44 20.88
C GLU A 138 -2.49 15.41 19.95
N PHE A 139 -1.80 15.01 18.87
CA PHE A 139 -2.26 13.94 17.99
C PHE A 139 -2.55 12.64 18.76
N TYR A 140 -1.68 12.25 19.68
CA TYR A 140 -1.89 11.04 20.49
C TYR A 140 -2.95 11.19 21.57
N ALA A 141 -3.31 12.41 21.98
CA ALA A 141 -4.43 12.62 22.91
C ALA A 141 -5.74 12.06 22.34
N ASP A 142 -6.00 12.31 21.05
CA ASP A 142 -7.18 11.80 20.37
C ASP A 142 -7.00 10.35 19.90
N TYR A 143 -5.85 10.02 19.31
CA TYR A 143 -5.61 8.68 18.76
C TYR A 143 -5.68 7.58 19.83
N LEU A 144 -5.25 7.87 21.06
CA LEU A 144 -5.28 6.89 22.15
C LEU A 144 -6.68 6.60 22.71
N LEU A 145 -7.68 7.44 22.42
CA LEU A 145 -9.09 7.14 22.74
C LEU A 145 -9.55 5.84 22.07
N GLN A 146 -8.97 5.50 20.92
CA GLN A 146 -9.26 4.27 20.18
C GLN A 146 -8.49 3.04 20.70
N LYS A 147 -7.77 3.14 21.83
CA LYS A 147 -6.91 2.08 22.41
C LYS A 147 -6.08 1.30 21.37
N PRO A 148 -5.31 2.01 20.52
CA PRO A 148 -4.61 1.40 19.39
C PRO A 148 -3.54 0.42 19.85
N GLN A 149 -3.50 -0.76 19.24
CA GLN A 149 -2.41 -1.73 19.39
C GLN A 149 -1.96 -2.22 18.03
N LYS A 150 -0.65 -2.17 17.77
CA LYS A 150 -0.09 -2.56 16.47
C LYS A 150 0.58 -3.93 16.54
N ARG A 151 0.46 -4.73 15.50
CA ARG A 151 1.16 -6.01 15.35
C ARG A 151 1.85 -6.03 14.00
N VAL A 152 3.16 -6.19 13.98
CA VAL A 152 3.91 -6.35 12.73
C VAL A 152 3.48 -7.67 12.07
N LEU A 153 3.12 -7.60 10.78
CA LEU A 153 2.82 -8.77 9.96
C LEU A 153 4.04 -9.14 9.12
N GLU A 154 4.64 -8.13 8.50
CA GLU A 154 5.85 -8.22 7.71
C GLU A 154 6.70 -6.98 7.98
N GLY A 155 8.00 -7.13 8.05
CA GLY A 155 8.88 -5.99 8.23
C GLY A 155 10.33 -6.32 7.97
N ARG A 156 11.08 -5.30 7.57
CA ARG A 156 12.53 -5.36 7.42
C ARG A 156 13.14 -4.29 8.30
N VAL A 157 14.19 -4.69 9.01
CA VAL A 157 15.02 -3.78 9.78
C VAL A 157 16.31 -3.53 9.00
N ARG A 158 16.77 -2.29 9.02
CA ARG A 158 18.12 -1.91 8.56
C ARG A 158 18.80 -1.11 9.64
N VAL A 159 20.08 -1.38 9.85
CA VAL A 159 20.91 -0.69 10.83
C VAL A 159 22.04 -0.02 10.07
N GLY A 160 22.17 1.29 10.23
CA GLY A 160 23.32 2.07 9.76
C GLY A 160 24.00 2.78 10.92
N TYR A 161 25.13 3.43 10.66
CA TYR A 161 25.85 4.15 11.71
C TYR A 161 25.07 5.38 12.17
N GLY A 162 24.55 5.34 13.41
CA GLY A 162 23.79 6.43 14.03
C GLY A 162 22.33 6.57 13.56
N TRP A 163 21.84 5.65 12.72
CA TRP A 163 20.45 5.60 12.28
C TRP A 163 19.99 4.15 12.08
N SER A 164 18.69 3.91 12.15
CA SER A 164 18.11 2.64 11.76
C SER A 164 16.73 2.83 11.19
N GLU A 165 16.22 1.80 10.53
CA GLU A 165 14.89 1.79 9.96
C GLU A 165 14.19 0.47 10.30
N ASP A 166 12.91 0.55 10.64
CA ASP A 166 11.99 -0.58 10.65
C ASP A 166 10.77 -0.23 9.78
N ALA A 167 10.62 -0.92 8.65
CA ALA A 167 9.56 -0.66 7.69
C ALA A 167 8.86 -1.94 7.21
N GLY A 168 7.55 -1.86 6.98
CA GLY A 168 6.77 -3.00 6.52
C GLY A 168 5.26 -2.81 6.66
N ILE A 169 4.56 -3.91 6.92
CA ILE A 169 3.11 -3.99 7.06
C ILE A 169 2.76 -4.38 8.50
N CYS A 170 1.82 -3.67 9.10
CA CYS A 170 1.27 -3.98 10.41
C CYS A 170 -0.25 -4.10 10.36
N GLU A 171 -0.81 -4.82 11.33
CA GLU A 171 -2.22 -4.79 11.69
C GLU A 171 -2.39 -3.86 12.89
N ILE A 172 -3.35 -2.94 12.82
CA ILE A 172 -3.71 -2.01 13.89
C ILE A 172 -5.08 -2.45 14.42
N SER A 173 -5.11 -2.86 15.68
CA SER A 173 -6.36 -3.10 16.42
C SER A 173 -6.80 -1.79 17.07
N LEU A 174 -8.07 -1.42 16.89
CA LEU A 174 -8.70 -0.21 17.40
C LEU A 174 -10.00 -0.59 18.09
N GLN A 175 -10.36 0.11 19.15
CA GLN A 175 -11.64 0.02 19.83
C GLN A 175 -12.38 1.36 19.66
N ASP A 176 -13.60 1.33 19.14
CA ASP A 176 -14.43 2.51 19.07
C ASP A 176 -14.75 3.04 20.48
N PRO A 177 -14.48 4.33 20.79
CA PRO A 177 -14.59 4.84 22.15
C PRO A 177 -16.03 4.94 22.66
N VAL A 178 -17.03 4.92 21.78
CA VAL A 178 -18.45 5.09 22.14
C VAL A 178 -19.14 3.74 22.28
N SER A 179 -19.07 2.91 21.24
CA SER A 179 -19.71 1.60 21.17
C SER A 179 -18.89 0.48 21.80
N GLY A 180 -17.58 0.67 21.97
CA GLY A 180 -16.65 -0.37 22.43
C GLY A 180 -16.34 -1.44 21.39
N LEU A 181 -16.84 -1.30 20.15
CA LEU A 181 -16.63 -2.26 19.07
C LEU A 181 -15.15 -2.27 18.64
N ASN A 182 -14.61 -3.46 18.44
CA ASN A 182 -13.24 -3.65 17.98
C ASN A 182 -13.19 -3.74 16.45
N ARG A 183 -12.23 -3.06 15.84
CA ARG A 183 -11.89 -3.19 14.42
C ARG A 183 -10.40 -3.42 14.24
N LYS A 184 -10.04 -4.07 13.13
CA LYS A 184 -8.66 -4.28 12.71
C LYS A 184 -8.46 -3.71 11.33
N VAL A 185 -7.39 -2.94 11.15
CA VAL A 185 -7.00 -2.39 9.84
C VAL A 185 -5.55 -2.76 9.54
N LYS A 186 -5.22 -3.06 8.29
CA LYS A 186 -3.82 -3.22 7.88
C LYS A 186 -3.25 -1.88 7.44
N ALA A 187 -1.98 -1.65 7.70
CA ALA A 187 -1.30 -0.41 7.35
C ALA A 187 0.17 -0.66 6.99
N ARG A 188 0.69 0.11 6.05
CA ARG A 188 2.14 0.29 5.84
C ARG A 188 2.68 1.18 6.95
N TYR A 189 3.86 0.85 7.45
CA TYR A 189 4.58 1.67 8.42
C TYR A 189 6.05 1.80 8.03
N SER A 190 6.65 2.92 8.41
CA SER A 190 8.10 3.12 8.38
C SER A 190 8.51 3.95 9.57
N PHE A 191 9.34 3.40 10.43
CA PHE A 191 10.04 4.10 11.49
C PHE A 191 11.49 4.29 11.08
N VAL A 192 11.96 5.54 11.09
CA VAL A 192 13.39 5.83 11.08
C VAL A 192 13.77 6.27 12.47
N TYR A 193 14.73 5.56 13.08
CA TYR A 193 15.24 5.86 14.41
C TYR A 193 16.62 6.51 14.33
N VAL A 194 16.89 7.39 15.29
CA VAL A 194 18.21 7.99 15.50
C VAL A 194 18.64 7.84 16.94
N TRP A 195 19.94 7.84 17.16
CA TRP A 195 20.49 7.86 18.50
C TRP A 195 20.63 9.29 18.99
N GLU A 196 19.78 9.68 19.95
CA GLU A 196 19.73 11.02 20.53
C GLU A 196 19.74 10.91 22.05
N SER A 197 20.61 11.68 22.73
CA SER A 197 20.65 11.73 24.20
C SER A 197 20.78 10.35 24.86
N HIS A 198 21.65 9.48 24.30
CA HIS A 198 21.87 8.10 24.74
C HIS A 198 20.63 7.19 24.67
N GLN A 199 19.68 7.50 23.78
CA GLN A 199 18.50 6.69 23.54
C GLN A 199 18.17 6.64 22.05
N TRP A 200 17.66 5.51 21.58
CA TRP A 200 17.01 5.46 20.26
C TRP A 200 15.67 6.21 20.32
N LYS A 201 15.48 7.15 19.38
CA LYS A 201 14.30 7.98 19.23
C LYS A 201 13.73 7.87 17.82
N ILE A 202 12.41 7.96 17.69
CA ILE A 202 11.71 7.99 16.40
C ILE A 202 11.93 9.36 15.78
N LEU A 203 12.69 9.42 14.69
CA LEU A 203 12.90 10.64 13.90
C LEU A 203 11.85 10.78 12.78
N GLN A 204 11.39 9.67 12.23
CA GLN A 204 10.35 9.67 11.21
C GLN A 204 9.40 8.51 11.49
N HIS A 205 8.11 8.79 11.41
CA HIS A 205 7.07 7.76 11.44
C HIS A 205 6.08 8.05 10.33
N HIS A 206 6.09 7.24 9.27
CA HIS A 206 5.14 7.32 8.17
C HIS A 206 4.21 6.11 8.23
N SER A 207 2.92 6.34 8.48
CA SER A 207 1.89 5.31 8.56
C SER A 207 0.79 5.59 7.55
N SER A 208 0.42 4.59 6.75
CA SER A 208 -0.66 4.70 5.77
C SER A 208 -1.52 3.45 5.78
N ILE A 209 -2.85 3.61 5.89
CA ILE A 209 -3.79 2.48 5.89
C ILE A 209 -3.74 1.83 4.50
N LEU A 210 -3.83 0.49 4.49
CA LEU A 210 -4.11 -0.26 3.28
C LEU A 210 -5.62 -0.19 3.04
N GLY A 211 -6.04 0.73 2.16
CA GLY A 211 -7.44 0.89 1.75
C GLY A 211 -7.73 0.28 0.36
N ALA A 212 -9.00 0.24 -0.03
CA ALA A 212 -9.44 -0.18 -1.38
C ALA A 212 -8.89 0.71 -2.52
N VAL A 213 -8.26 1.85 -2.19
CA VAL A 213 -7.65 2.80 -3.13
C VAL A 213 -6.44 2.22 -3.88
N GLU A 214 -5.86 1.13 -3.39
CA GLU A 214 -4.91 0.34 -4.20
C GLU A 214 -5.56 -0.30 -5.44
N ALA A 215 -6.89 -0.30 -5.52
CA ALA A 215 -7.69 -0.67 -6.69
C ALA A 215 -8.37 0.53 -7.36
N SER A 216 -8.19 1.78 -6.88
CA SER A 216 -8.79 2.94 -7.53
C SER A 216 -8.17 3.16 -8.92
N PRO A 217 -8.95 3.65 -9.91
CA PRO A 217 -8.49 3.97 -11.26
C PRO A 217 -7.26 4.90 -11.33
N MET A 218 -6.91 5.57 -10.23
CA MET A 218 -5.71 6.40 -10.06
C MET A 218 -4.38 5.62 -9.96
N CYS A 219 -4.42 4.35 -9.52
CA CYS A 219 -3.23 3.55 -9.18
C CYS A 219 -2.99 2.36 -10.13
N VAL A 220 -3.90 2.09 -11.05
CA VAL A 220 -3.60 1.35 -12.28
C VAL A 220 -3.17 2.37 -13.33
N PRO A 221 -2.31 2.03 -14.32
CA PRO A 221 -2.26 2.85 -15.53
C PRO A 221 -3.69 3.13 -15.92
N SER A 222 -4.05 4.41 -16.07
CA SER A 222 -5.37 4.83 -16.51
C SER A 222 -5.71 4.01 -17.74
N MET A 223 -6.47 2.96 -17.54
CA MET A 223 -7.20 2.26 -18.58
C MET A 223 -8.45 3.11 -18.70
N SER A 224 -8.24 4.29 -19.29
CA SER A 224 -9.21 5.37 -19.28
C SER A 224 -10.58 4.84 -19.69
N SER A 225 -11.64 5.53 -19.27
CA SER A 225 -12.99 5.41 -19.83
C SER A 225 -13.07 5.73 -21.34
N GLY A 226 -11.93 5.93 -22.00
CA GLY A 226 -11.81 6.11 -23.42
C GLY A 226 -12.17 4.87 -24.24
N PRO A 227 -12.44 5.07 -25.55
CA PRO A 227 -12.85 4.01 -26.45
C PRO A 227 -11.81 2.90 -26.56
N MET A 228 -12.26 1.67 -26.75
CA MET A 228 -11.34 0.59 -27.07
C MET A 228 -10.66 0.85 -28.42
N THR A 229 -9.33 0.67 -28.45
CA THR A 229 -8.50 0.72 -29.66
C THR A 229 -7.67 -0.56 -29.78
N THR A 230 -7.14 -0.85 -30.97
CA THR A 230 -6.25 -2.00 -31.18
C THR A 230 -5.02 -1.91 -30.27
N GLN A 231 -4.41 -0.73 -30.16
CA GLN A 231 -3.26 -0.52 -29.26
C GLN A 231 -3.62 -0.84 -27.80
N ARG A 232 -4.83 -0.49 -27.36
CA ARG A 232 -5.30 -0.77 -26.00
C ARG A 232 -5.45 -2.27 -25.76
N VAL A 233 -5.97 -3.01 -26.72
CA VAL A 233 -6.03 -4.49 -26.68
C VAL A 233 -4.62 -5.09 -26.56
N GLU A 234 -3.64 -4.57 -27.30
CA GLU A 234 -2.26 -5.04 -27.20
C GLU A 234 -1.65 -4.77 -25.82
N ASN A 235 -1.91 -3.59 -25.25
CA ASN A 235 -1.44 -3.22 -23.91
C ASN A 235 -2.08 -4.09 -22.84
N LEU A 236 -3.39 -4.35 -22.94
CA LEU A 236 -4.12 -5.27 -22.07
C LEU A 236 -3.51 -6.67 -22.06
N PHE A 237 -3.19 -7.18 -23.25
CA PHE A 237 -2.52 -8.45 -23.42
C PHE A 237 -1.10 -8.43 -22.81
N GLN A 238 -0.33 -7.37 -23.05
CA GLN A 238 1.02 -7.23 -22.50
C GLN A 238 1.02 -7.24 -20.98
N LEU A 239 0.13 -6.48 -20.35
CA LEU A 239 0.03 -6.44 -18.91
C LEU A 239 -0.32 -7.82 -18.31
N MET A 240 -1.05 -8.67 -19.03
CA MET A 240 -1.33 -10.05 -18.61
C MET A 240 -0.05 -10.89 -18.68
N GLN A 241 0.73 -10.76 -19.76
CA GLN A 241 2.03 -11.42 -19.90
C GLN A 241 3.01 -10.99 -18.79
N ASP A 242 3.05 -9.69 -18.46
CA ASP A 242 3.92 -9.18 -17.41
C ASP A 242 3.57 -9.80 -16.04
N ALA A 243 2.28 -9.91 -15.73
CA ALA A 243 1.79 -10.56 -14.51
C ALA A 243 2.17 -12.05 -14.45
N TRP A 244 2.16 -12.74 -15.60
CA TRP A 244 2.61 -14.14 -15.71
C TRP A 244 4.12 -14.25 -15.45
N GLU A 245 4.91 -13.35 -16.04
CA GLU A 245 6.37 -13.37 -15.92
C GLU A 245 6.85 -13.14 -14.49
N ILE A 246 6.23 -12.19 -13.77
CA ILE A 246 6.54 -11.92 -12.36
C ILE A 246 5.87 -12.91 -11.38
N ARG A 247 5.03 -13.82 -11.88
CA ARG A 247 4.32 -14.86 -11.14
C ARG A 247 3.36 -14.31 -10.07
N ASP A 248 2.65 -13.24 -10.41
CA ASP A 248 1.69 -12.58 -9.52
C ASP A 248 0.26 -13.03 -9.86
N ALA A 249 -0.21 -14.08 -9.17
CA ALA A 249 -1.54 -14.66 -9.38
C ALA A 249 -2.68 -13.67 -9.04
N ASP A 250 -2.49 -12.84 -8.02
CA ASP A 250 -3.40 -11.74 -7.68
C ASP A 250 -3.49 -10.74 -8.83
N ALA A 251 -2.36 -10.34 -9.40
CA ALA A 251 -2.33 -9.40 -10.52
C ALA A 251 -2.99 -9.98 -11.77
N VAL A 252 -2.88 -11.28 -12.05
CA VAL A 252 -3.60 -11.94 -13.14
C VAL A 252 -5.10 -11.93 -12.88
N ALA A 253 -5.53 -12.37 -11.69
CA ALA A 253 -6.95 -12.45 -11.34
C ALA A 253 -7.65 -11.07 -11.33
N ARG A 254 -6.96 -10.00 -10.91
CA ARG A 254 -7.48 -8.62 -10.94
C ARG A 254 -7.76 -8.06 -12.34
N ARG A 255 -7.29 -8.74 -13.39
CA ARG A 255 -7.60 -8.35 -14.77
C ARG A 255 -8.94 -8.87 -15.23
N PHE A 256 -9.53 -9.80 -14.51
CA PHE A 256 -10.87 -10.27 -14.79
C PHE A 256 -11.90 -9.35 -14.13
N VAL A 257 -13.07 -9.24 -14.74
CA VAL A 257 -14.27 -8.74 -14.06
C VAL A 257 -14.67 -9.68 -12.93
N ASP A 258 -15.52 -9.23 -12.02
CA ASP A 258 -15.87 -9.96 -10.79
C ASP A 258 -16.48 -11.35 -11.07
N ASP A 259 -17.25 -11.50 -12.16
CA ASP A 259 -17.82 -12.76 -12.63
C ASP A 259 -17.04 -13.38 -13.81
N GLY A 260 -15.82 -12.92 -14.03
CA GLY A 260 -14.98 -13.30 -15.16
C GLY A 260 -14.69 -14.80 -15.22
N LEU A 261 -14.48 -15.30 -16.43
CA LEU A 261 -14.35 -16.72 -16.72
C LEU A 261 -12.98 -17.05 -17.31
N LEU A 262 -12.23 -17.91 -16.63
CA LEU A 262 -11.02 -18.53 -17.17
C LEU A 262 -11.29 -20.00 -17.50
N MET A 263 -10.98 -20.40 -18.74
CA MET A 263 -10.92 -21.81 -19.11
C MET A 263 -9.49 -22.33 -18.89
N PRO A 264 -9.27 -23.27 -17.96
CA PRO A 264 -7.97 -23.89 -17.75
C PRO A 264 -7.41 -24.55 -19.02
N LEU A 265 -6.09 -24.71 -19.04
CA LEU A 265 -5.39 -25.44 -20.10
C LEU A 265 -5.72 -26.94 -20.11
N ASP A 266 -5.99 -27.52 -18.94
CA ASP A 266 -6.50 -28.89 -18.84
C ASP A 266 -8.00 -28.88 -19.16
N VAL A 267 -8.36 -29.52 -20.26
CA VAL A 267 -9.74 -29.60 -20.77
C VAL A 267 -10.67 -30.40 -19.86
N TYR A 268 -10.13 -31.14 -18.89
CA TYR A 268 -10.90 -31.88 -17.89
C TYR A 268 -11.13 -31.09 -16.60
N GLU A 269 -10.47 -29.94 -16.44
CA GLU A 269 -10.64 -29.10 -15.27
C GLU A 269 -11.86 -28.18 -15.41
N ALA A 270 -12.57 -27.97 -14.29
CA ALA A 270 -13.72 -27.08 -14.28
C ALA A 270 -13.30 -25.62 -14.58
N PRO A 271 -14.12 -24.86 -15.33
CA PRO A 271 -13.87 -23.43 -15.56
C PRO A 271 -13.76 -22.67 -14.23
N LYS A 272 -12.84 -21.71 -14.17
CA LYS A 272 -12.63 -20.87 -12.98
C LYS A 272 -13.44 -19.59 -13.11
N ARG A 273 -14.25 -19.30 -12.10
CA ARG A 273 -15.12 -18.12 -12.08
C ARG A 273 -14.74 -17.16 -10.97
N GLY A 274 -14.66 -15.89 -11.35
CA GLY A 274 -14.37 -14.80 -10.43
C GLY A 274 -12.99 -14.85 -9.82
N PHE A 275 -12.71 -13.85 -8.99
CA PHE A 275 -11.37 -13.54 -8.52
C PHE A 275 -10.65 -14.72 -7.84
N PHE A 276 -11.30 -15.38 -6.88
CA PHE A 276 -10.63 -16.39 -6.03
C PHE A 276 -10.28 -17.66 -6.79
N GLU A 277 -11.20 -18.21 -7.58
CA GLU A 277 -10.93 -19.45 -8.33
C GLU A 277 -9.87 -19.24 -9.41
N ILE A 278 -9.88 -18.07 -10.07
CA ILE A 278 -8.88 -17.70 -11.07
C ILE A 278 -7.51 -17.51 -10.42
N ARG A 279 -7.46 -16.82 -9.26
CA ARG A 279 -6.22 -16.63 -8.50
C ARG A 279 -5.63 -17.97 -8.08
N ASP A 280 -6.43 -18.85 -7.47
CA ASP A 280 -5.95 -20.13 -6.95
C ASP A 280 -5.39 -21.03 -8.06
N TYR A 281 -6.08 -21.07 -9.21
CA TYR A 281 -5.56 -21.74 -10.41
C TYR A 281 -4.23 -21.14 -10.88
N MET A 282 -4.15 -19.80 -10.96
CA MET A 282 -2.94 -19.11 -11.40
C MET A 282 -1.78 -19.27 -10.42
N GLU A 283 -2.05 -19.36 -9.12
CA GLU A 283 -1.03 -19.58 -8.10
C GLU A 283 -0.33 -20.93 -8.29
N GLU A 284 -1.07 -21.98 -8.68
CA GLU A 284 -0.49 -23.27 -9.05
C GLU A 284 0.18 -23.22 -10.43
N PHE A 285 -0.54 -22.72 -11.45
CA PHE A 285 -0.08 -22.69 -12.83
C PHE A 285 1.25 -21.93 -12.99
N LEU A 286 1.40 -20.79 -12.32
CA LEU A 286 2.60 -19.94 -12.42
C LEU A 286 3.83 -20.55 -11.73
N GLN A 287 3.68 -21.58 -10.89
CA GLN A 287 4.83 -22.35 -10.36
C GLN A 287 5.59 -23.10 -11.46
N GLY A 288 4.91 -23.44 -12.57
CA GLY A 288 5.52 -24.01 -13.77
C GLY A 288 6.47 -23.05 -14.51
N ARG A 289 6.51 -21.77 -14.09
CA ARG A 289 7.23 -20.67 -14.74
C ARG A 289 6.90 -20.59 -16.24
N PRO A 290 5.60 -20.53 -16.60
CA PRO A 290 5.18 -20.39 -17.98
C PRO A 290 5.59 -19.02 -18.53
N MET A 291 6.08 -19.00 -19.75
CA MET A 291 6.34 -17.77 -20.49
C MET A 291 5.59 -17.78 -21.80
N ILE A 292 4.81 -16.73 -22.05
CA ILE A 292 4.22 -16.50 -23.36
C ILE A 292 5.31 -15.99 -24.30
N THR A 293 5.42 -16.65 -25.45
CA THR A 293 6.37 -16.36 -26.52
C THR A 293 5.67 -16.53 -27.86
N ASN A 294 6.27 -16.03 -28.96
CA ASN A 294 5.77 -16.24 -30.32
C ASN A 294 4.27 -15.90 -30.50
N VAL A 295 3.84 -14.78 -29.90
CA VAL A 295 2.47 -14.28 -30.02
C VAL A 295 2.21 -13.85 -31.46
N ALA A 296 1.28 -14.52 -32.13
CA ALA A 296 0.76 -14.13 -33.42
C ALA A 296 -0.74 -13.84 -33.28
N ARG A 297 -1.08 -12.54 -33.21
CA ARG A 297 -2.46 -12.04 -33.22
C ARG A 297 -3.07 -12.29 -34.59
N THR A 298 -4.23 -12.93 -34.61
CA THR A 298 -4.96 -13.25 -35.83
C THR A 298 -6.09 -12.25 -36.06
N GLN A 299 -6.79 -11.85 -35.00
CA GLN A 299 -7.90 -10.92 -35.13
C GLN A 299 -8.11 -10.12 -33.84
N VAL A 300 -8.18 -8.80 -33.96
CA VAL A 300 -8.71 -7.91 -32.94
C VAL A 300 -10.05 -7.38 -33.43
N ILE A 301 -11.13 -7.72 -32.73
CA ILE A 301 -12.49 -7.25 -33.01
C ILE A 301 -12.85 -6.25 -31.92
N ILE A 302 -13.24 -5.06 -32.33
CA ILE A 302 -13.71 -4.02 -31.41
C ILE A 302 -15.17 -3.76 -31.75
N ASP A 303 -16.00 -3.56 -30.72
CA ASP A 303 -17.42 -3.24 -30.88
C ASP A 303 -17.64 -2.17 -31.97
N PRO A 304 -18.30 -2.52 -33.09
CA PRO A 304 -18.43 -1.63 -34.23
C PRO A 304 -19.61 -0.66 -34.10
N SER A 305 -20.40 -0.74 -33.03
CA SER A 305 -21.70 -0.07 -32.92
C SER A 305 -21.60 1.46 -32.97
N ILE A 306 -20.80 2.08 -32.10
CA ILE A 306 -20.63 3.54 -32.03
C ILE A 306 -19.17 3.91 -31.71
N PRO A 307 -18.47 4.63 -32.61
CA PRO A 307 -17.15 5.20 -32.32
C PRO A 307 -17.18 6.05 -31.04
N GLY A 308 -16.40 5.70 -30.01
CA GLY A 308 -16.41 6.41 -28.73
C GLY A 308 -17.27 5.77 -27.64
N GLN A 309 -18.09 4.75 -27.95
CA GLN A 309 -18.95 4.05 -26.99
C GLN A 309 -18.80 2.53 -27.06
N GLN A 310 -17.61 2.04 -27.41
CA GLN A 310 -17.32 0.62 -27.44
C GLN A 310 -17.58 -0.01 -26.06
N THR A 311 -18.34 -1.10 -26.05
CA THR A 311 -18.67 -1.83 -24.80
C THR A 311 -17.91 -3.13 -24.64
N TRP A 312 -17.36 -3.68 -25.73
CA TRP A 312 -16.59 -4.91 -25.73
C TRP A 312 -15.49 -4.95 -26.80
N ALA A 313 -14.53 -5.83 -26.60
CA ALA A 313 -13.54 -6.19 -27.61
C ALA A 313 -13.12 -7.65 -27.48
N LYS A 314 -12.54 -8.19 -28.53
CA LYS A 314 -12.03 -9.56 -28.60
C LYS A 314 -10.65 -9.57 -29.22
N ASP A 315 -9.68 -10.16 -28.52
CA ASP A 315 -8.36 -10.50 -29.05
C ASP A 315 -8.28 -12.01 -29.27
N VAL A 316 -7.94 -12.43 -30.48
CA VAL A 316 -7.79 -13.83 -30.84
C VAL A 316 -6.46 -14.01 -31.55
N GLY A 317 -5.74 -15.04 -31.14
CA GLY A 317 -4.49 -15.38 -31.78
C GLY A 317 -3.95 -16.71 -31.35
N THR A 318 -2.65 -16.85 -31.52
CA THR A 318 -1.87 -17.98 -31.06
C THR A 318 -0.66 -17.49 -30.29
N PHE A 319 -0.20 -18.29 -29.35
CA PHE A 319 1.09 -18.10 -28.71
C PHE A 319 1.72 -19.44 -28.37
N GLU A 320 2.95 -19.39 -27.91
CA GLU A 320 3.67 -20.52 -27.32
C GLU A 320 3.86 -20.27 -25.83
N ILE A 321 3.51 -21.24 -25.00
CA ILE A 321 3.88 -21.24 -23.58
C ILE A 321 5.11 -22.11 -23.42
N THR A 322 6.24 -21.50 -23.06
CA THR A 322 7.44 -22.22 -22.68
C THR A 322 7.46 -22.40 -21.17
N PHE A 323 7.50 -23.64 -20.69
CA PHE A 323 7.63 -23.94 -19.27
C PHE A 323 9.10 -24.05 -18.91
N ARG A 324 9.64 -23.07 -18.16
CA ARG A 324 11.09 -23.07 -17.82
C ARG A 324 11.51 -24.23 -16.91
N LYS A 325 10.56 -24.91 -16.26
CA LYS A 325 10.85 -26.02 -15.33
C LYS A 325 11.32 -27.28 -16.04
N ASP A 326 10.77 -27.58 -17.22
CA ASP A 326 11.08 -28.79 -17.99
C ASP A 326 11.45 -28.52 -19.46
N GLY A 327 11.39 -27.26 -19.90
CA GLY A 327 11.68 -26.84 -21.27
C GLY A 327 10.59 -27.20 -22.27
N SER A 328 9.44 -27.68 -21.81
CA SER A 328 8.31 -28.01 -22.68
C SER A 328 7.71 -26.75 -23.31
N ILE A 329 7.27 -26.88 -24.56
CA ILE A 329 6.63 -25.80 -25.31
C ILE A 329 5.23 -26.26 -25.67
N LEU A 330 4.23 -25.51 -25.22
CA LEU A 330 2.83 -25.68 -25.58
C LEU A 330 2.45 -24.64 -26.63
N HIS A 331 2.12 -25.09 -27.84
CA HIS A 331 1.48 -24.25 -28.84
C HIS A 331 -0.01 -24.16 -28.55
N ALA A 332 -0.55 -22.95 -28.43
CA ALA A 332 -1.96 -22.75 -28.10
C ALA A 332 -2.62 -21.67 -28.94
N ARG A 333 -3.93 -21.80 -29.14
CA ARG A 333 -4.82 -20.71 -29.52
C ARG A 333 -5.33 -20.04 -28.27
N TYR A 334 -5.57 -18.74 -28.35
CA TYR A 334 -6.19 -17.99 -27.28
C TYR A 334 -7.33 -17.12 -27.79
N SER A 335 -8.29 -16.88 -26.91
CA SER A 335 -9.31 -15.84 -27.08
C SER A 335 -9.49 -15.10 -25.77
N LEU A 336 -9.35 -13.78 -25.83
CA LEU A 336 -9.63 -12.86 -24.74
C LEU A 336 -10.81 -11.99 -25.13
N PHE A 337 -11.83 -11.95 -24.30
CA PHE A 337 -12.90 -10.96 -24.37
C PHE A 337 -12.69 -9.92 -23.30
N TYR A 338 -12.78 -8.66 -23.71
CA TYR A 338 -12.70 -7.50 -22.84
C TYR A 338 -14.05 -6.81 -22.82
N ILE A 339 -14.47 -6.37 -21.63
CA ILE A 339 -15.61 -5.49 -21.45
C ILE A 339 -15.21 -4.29 -20.62
N LEU A 340 -15.95 -3.19 -20.79
CA LEU A 340 -15.85 -2.04 -19.91
C LEU A 340 -16.63 -2.36 -18.63
N ASP A 341 -15.91 -2.49 -17.52
CA ASP A 341 -16.50 -2.76 -16.20
C ASP A 341 -17.29 -1.55 -15.69
N GLY A 342 -18.13 -1.73 -14.67
CA GLY A 342 -18.99 -0.67 -14.09
C GLY A 342 -18.21 0.57 -13.63
N ASP A 343 -16.93 0.40 -13.29
CA ASP A 343 -16.00 1.46 -12.90
C ASP A 343 -15.33 2.18 -14.08
N GLY A 344 -15.71 1.86 -15.33
CA GLY A 344 -15.13 2.45 -16.54
C GLY A 344 -13.74 1.92 -16.88
N VAL A 345 -13.38 0.72 -16.40
CA VAL A 345 -12.09 0.07 -16.62
C VAL A 345 -12.25 -1.13 -17.55
N TRP A 346 -11.40 -1.23 -18.58
CA TRP A 346 -11.39 -2.41 -19.46
C TRP A 346 -10.79 -3.63 -18.76
N LYS A 347 -11.59 -4.69 -18.60
CA LYS A 347 -11.21 -5.94 -17.95
C LYS A 347 -11.56 -7.15 -18.82
N ILE A 348 -10.92 -8.28 -18.53
CA ILE A 348 -11.16 -9.57 -19.17
C ILE A 348 -12.48 -10.14 -18.63
N SER A 349 -13.48 -10.29 -19.48
CA SER A 349 -14.68 -11.06 -19.13
C SER A 349 -14.48 -12.55 -19.34
N GLN A 350 -13.70 -12.93 -20.36
CA GLN A 350 -13.43 -14.32 -20.67
C GLN A 350 -12.02 -14.51 -21.22
N PHE A 351 -11.33 -15.52 -20.71
CA PHE A 351 -10.06 -16.00 -21.27
C PHE A 351 -10.14 -17.49 -21.56
N THR A 352 -9.91 -17.86 -22.81
CA THR A 352 -9.78 -19.25 -23.23
C THR A 352 -8.42 -19.49 -23.84
N VAL A 353 -7.82 -20.63 -23.47
CA VAL A 353 -6.59 -21.13 -24.08
C VAL A 353 -6.83 -22.58 -24.47
N SER A 354 -6.42 -22.97 -25.67
CA SER A 354 -6.61 -24.34 -26.15
C SER A 354 -5.36 -24.83 -26.89
N PRO A 355 -4.81 -25.99 -26.53
CA PRO A 355 -3.69 -26.60 -27.25
C PRO A 355 -3.96 -26.74 -28.75
N LEU A 356 -2.95 -26.47 -29.57
CA LEU A 356 -2.97 -26.74 -31.00
C LEU A 356 -2.64 -28.22 -31.30
N PRO A 357 -3.29 -28.85 -32.28
CA PRO A 357 -2.90 -30.18 -32.78
C PRO A 357 -1.44 -30.23 -33.28
N GLN A 358 -0.79 -31.39 -33.23
CA GLN A 358 0.63 -31.56 -33.59
C GLN A 358 0.98 -31.19 -35.05
N ASP A 359 0.00 -31.13 -35.94
CA ASP A 359 0.12 -30.78 -37.36
C ASP A 359 -0.19 -29.30 -37.68
N TRP A 360 -0.33 -28.43 -36.67
CA TRP A 360 -0.77 -27.04 -36.84
C TRP A 360 0.03 -26.19 -37.83
N LYS A 361 1.33 -26.48 -38.02
CA LYS A 361 2.19 -25.78 -38.99
C LYS A 361 1.72 -25.97 -40.44
N GLN A 362 1.17 -27.15 -40.77
CA GLN A 362 0.61 -27.44 -42.10
C GLN A 362 -0.74 -26.74 -42.31
N ILE A 363 -1.52 -26.58 -41.23
CA ILE A 363 -2.81 -25.88 -41.24
C ILE A 363 -2.60 -24.36 -41.42
N ARG A 364 -1.61 -23.77 -40.72
CA ARG A 364 -1.25 -22.35 -40.88
C ARG A 364 -0.74 -22.03 -42.29
N ALA A 365 0.14 -22.86 -42.85
CA ALA A 365 0.64 -22.67 -44.22
C ALA A 365 -0.47 -22.67 -45.27
N LYS A 366 -1.53 -23.47 -45.08
CA LYS A 366 -2.75 -23.42 -45.92
C LYS A 366 -3.53 -22.11 -45.75
N HIS A 367 -3.64 -21.59 -44.53
CA HIS A 367 -4.38 -20.37 -44.24
C HIS A 367 -3.66 -19.11 -44.74
N ASP A 368 -2.33 -19.04 -44.56
CA ASP A 368 -1.50 -17.93 -45.06
C ASP A 368 -1.53 -17.89 -46.61
N SER A 369 -1.59 -19.06 -47.28
CA SER A 369 -1.75 -19.14 -48.74
C SER A 369 -3.14 -18.67 -49.25
N MET A 370 -4.15 -18.60 -48.36
CA MET A 370 -5.47 -18.05 -48.69
C MET A 370 -5.54 -16.53 -48.47
N ASP A 371 -4.74 -15.96 -47.57
CA ASP A 371 -4.70 -14.51 -47.29
C ASP A 371 -3.87 -13.70 -48.31
N GLU A 372 -2.97 -14.33 -49.09
CA GLU A 372 -2.23 -13.68 -50.20
C GLU A 372 -3.13 -13.24 -51.37
N LEU A 373 -4.41 -13.60 -51.40
CA LEU A 373 -5.39 -13.17 -52.40
C LEU A 373 -6.10 -11.84 -52.06
N ARG A 374 -5.70 -11.13 -50.98
CA ARG A 374 -6.21 -9.80 -50.64
C ARG A 374 -5.19 -8.69 -50.91
N PRO A 375 -5.60 -7.51 -51.43
CA PRO A 375 -4.65 -6.43 -51.75
C PRO A 375 -4.10 -5.80 -50.46
N THR A 376 -2.78 -5.73 -50.33
CA THR A 376 -2.07 -5.19 -49.17
C THR A 376 -1.72 -3.71 -49.33
N VAL A 377 -1.78 -2.96 -48.22
CA VAL A 377 -1.05 -1.71 -48.01
C VAL A 377 -0.21 -1.90 -46.75
N SER A 378 1.12 -1.80 -46.85
CA SER A 378 2.05 -2.01 -45.73
C SER A 378 2.83 -0.73 -45.38
N PRO A 379 3.10 -0.47 -44.08
CA PRO A 379 4.24 0.34 -43.64
C PRO A 379 5.34 -0.53 -42.95
N PRO A 380 6.55 0.03 -42.70
CA PRO A 380 7.80 -0.74 -42.80
C PRO A 380 8.22 -1.46 -41.51
N ARG A 381 8.90 -2.60 -41.70
CA ARG A 381 9.60 -3.37 -40.64
C ARG A 381 10.87 -2.64 -40.19
N SER A 382 11.06 -2.53 -38.87
CA SER A 382 12.36 -2.25 -38.25
C SER A 382 12.95 -3.55 -37.69
N THR A 383 14.18 -3.86 -38.05
CA THR A 383 14.93 -5.02 -37.56
C THR A 383 15.84 -4.61 -36.40
N TYR A 384 15.64 -5.18 -35.21
CA TYR A 384 16.61 -5.13 -34.12
C TYR A 384 17.05 -6.55 -33.75
N ASN A 385 18.32 -6.85 -34.03
CA ASN A 385 19.01 -8.05 -33.56
C ASN A 385 19.72 -7.71 -32.24
N LYS A 386 19.50 -8.48 -31.16
CA LYS A 386 20.36 -8.44 -29.98
C LYS A 386 20.91 -9.83 -29.67
N LYS A 387 22.24 -9.93 -29.74
CA LYS A 387 23.04 -11.10 -29.33
C LYS A 387 22.82 -11.40 -27.84
N VAL A 388 22.61 -12.67 -27.54
CA VAL A 388 22.56 -13.24 -26.19
C VAL A 388 24.01 -13.42 -25.69
N GLY A 389 24.32 -12.83 -24.54
CA GLY A 389 25.56 -13.06 -23.78
C GLY A 389 25.23 -13.78 -22.48
N ASN A 390 26.02 -14.82 -22.17
CA ASN A 390 25.83 -15.78 -21.08
C ASN A 390 25.78 -15.14 -19.68
N SER A 391 24.76 -15.47 -18.89
CA SER A 391 24.69 -15.16 -17.46
C SER A 391 25.42 -16.20 -16.62
N THR A 392 26.43 -15.74 -15.87
CA THR A 392 27.06 -16.49 -14.79
C THR A 392 26.25 -16.29 -13.51
N VAL A 393 25.96 -17.37 -12.79
CA VAL A 393 25.27 -17.36 -11.50
C VAL A 393 26.21 -16.77 -10.44
N LEU A 394 25.83 -15.65 -9.83
CA LEU A 394 26.55 -15.06 -8.70
C LEU A 394 25.96 -15.54 -7.38
N ALA A 395 26.85 -15.91 -6.46
CA ALA A 395 26.56 -16.41 -5.12
C ALA A 395 25.91 -15.34 -4.23
N ILE A 396 25.13 -15.81 -3.25
CA ILE A 396 24.49 -14.98 -2.23
C ILE A 396 25.57 -14.53 -1.24
N GLU A 397 25.89 -13.24 -1.21
CA GLU A 397 26.80 -12.63 -0.24
C GLU A 397 26.12 -12.42 1.14
N PRO A 398 26.90 -12.34 2.24
CA PRO A 398 26.37 -12.16 3.60
C PRO A 398 25.85 -10.74 3.82
N LYS A 399 24.79 -10.59 4.64
CA LYS A 399 24.25 -9.28 5.05
C LYS A 399 25.25 -8.54 5.97
N GLU A 400 25.86 -7.47 5.48
CA GLU A 400 26.77 -6.61 6.23
C GLU A 400 26.02 -5.68 7.21
N GLN A 401 26.43 -5.72 8.49
CA GLN A 401 26.24 -4.58 9.41
C GLN A 401 27.27 -3.50 9.02
N GLN A 402 26.82 -2.28 8.74
CA GLN A 402 27.74 -1.19 8.39
C GLN A 402 28.51 -0.74 9.64
N SER A 403 29.81 -1.06 9.68
CA SER A 403 30.76 -0.49 10.65
C SER A 403 30.85 1.03 10.47
N LYS A 404 31.30 1.74 11.51
CA LYS A 404 31.59 3.18 11.42
C LYS A 404 32.42 3.48 10.15
N PRO A 405 31.94 4.33 9.24
CA PRO A 405 32.69 4.62 8.02
C PRO A 405 34.01 5.30 8.36
N ASN A 406 35.09 4.89 7.69
CA ASN A 406 36.45 5.39 7.95
C ASN A 406 36.63 6.85 7.54
N ASN A 407 35.79 7.36 6.63
CA ASN A 407 35.76 8.75 6.20
C ASN A 407 34.37 9.36 6.37
N LEU A 408 34.33 10.64 6.73
CA LEU A 408 33.09 11.41 6.73
C LEU A 408 32.66 11.69 5.28
N PRO A 409 31.35 11.59 4.98
CA PRO A 409 30.86 11.93 3.65
C PRO A 409 31.03 13.44 3.38
N PRO A 410 31.00 13.87 2.11
CA PRO A 410 30.97 15.28 1.77
C PRO A 410 29.78 15.98 2.44
N LYS A 411 30.03 17.16 3.03
CA LYS A 411 28.97 17.97 3.64
C LYS A 411 27.91 18.34 2.61
N VAL A 412 26.64 18.23 3.01
CA VAL A 412 25.49 18.56 2.16
C VAL A 412 24.68 19.71 2.77
N SER A 413 24.05 20.53 1.91
CA SER A 413 23.12 21.60 2.33
C SER A 413 21.67 21.16 2.14
N LYS A 414 20.72 21.89 2.74
CA LYS A 414 19.29 21.59 2.56
C LYS A 414 18.85 21.79 1.11
N GLU A 415 19.44 22.77 0.44
CA GLU A 415 19.22 23.06 -0.98
C GLU A 415 19.69 21.89 -1.84
N GLN A 416 20.85 21.29 -1.52
CA GLN A 416 21.35 20.12 -2.23
C GLN A 416 20.43 18.90 -2.07
N VAL A 417 19.88 18.68 -0.87
CA VAL A 417 18.93 17.58 -0.63
C VAL A 417 17.64 17.81 -1.45
N ARG A 418 17.12 19.04 -1.50
CA ARG A 418 15.95 19.38 -2.35
C ARG A 418 16.25 19.23 -3.83
N GLN A 419 17.49 19.48 -4.25
CA GLN A 419 17.90 19.23 -5.63
C GLN A 419 17.83 17.74 -5.98
N TRP A 420 18.09 16.82 -5.03
CA TRP A 420 17.97 15.39 -5.31
C TRP A 420 16.54 14.93 -5.58
N PHE A 421 15.53 15.58 -5.00
CA PHE A 421 14.14 15.39 -5.43
C PHE A 421 13.97 15.75 -6.91
N SER A 422 14.52 16.89 -7.33
CA SER A 422 14.46 17.33 -8.72
C SER A 422 15.22 16.37 -9.66
N GLU A 423 16.35 15.84 -9.22
CA GLU A 423 17.12 14.83 -9.95
C GLU A 423 16.40 13.50 -10.11
N TRP A 424 15.68 13.06 -9.08
CA TRP A 424 14.81 11.90 -9.14
C TRP A 424 13.61 12.14 -10.07
N ASN A 425 13.00 13.33 -10.01
CA ASN A 425 11.93 13.72 -10.92
C ASN A 425 12.39 13.80 -12.38
N ASN A 426 13.58 14.34 -12.63
CA ASN A 426 14.21 14.36 -13.96
C ASN A 426 14.52 12.93 -14.46
N ALA A 427 14.90 12.02 -13.56
CA ALA A 427 15.07 10.61 -13.92
C ALA A 427 13.75 9.98 -14.36
N MET A 428 12.62 10.29 -13.71
CA MET A 428 11.31 9.83 -14.17
C MET A 428 10.93 10.43 -15.52
N ALA A 429 11.29 11.69 -15.77
CA ALA A 429 11.00 12.38 -17.03
C ALA A 429 11.68 11.75 -18.26
N THR A 430 12.72 10.91 -18.08
CA THR A 430 13.36 10.19 -19.20
C THR A 430 12.48 9.06 -19.74
N GLY A 431 11.54 8.56 -18.95
CA GLY A 431 10.76 7.35 -19.26
C GLY A 431 11.55 6.04 -19.16
N ASP A 432 12.82 6.08 -18.74
CA ASP A 432 13.68 4.90 -18.57
C ASP A 432 13.68 4.44 -17.09
N PRO A 433 13.09 3.28 -16.77
CA PRO A 433 13.02 2.79 -15.40
C PRO A 433 14.40 2.47 -14.81
N SER A 434 15.39 2.14 -15.63
CA SER A 434 16.75 1.92 -15.15
C SER A 434 17.35 3.23 -14.63
N VAL A 435 17.16 4.35 -15.33
CA VAL A 435 17.68 5.67 -14.90
C VAL A 435 17.10 6.07 -13.55
N VAL A 436 15.81 5.77 -13.30
CA VAL A 436 15.18 5.99 -12.00
C VAL A 436 15.74 5.05 -10.93
N ALA A 437 15.84 3.75 -11.22
CA ALA A 437 16.38 2.75 -10.29
C ALA A 437 17.82 3.07 -9.85
N HIS A 438 18.66 3.62 -10.73
CA HIS A 438 20.04 4.04 -10.40
C HIS A 438 20.10 5.19 -9.37
N ARG A 439 18.99 5.86 -9.03
CA ARG A 439 18.93 6.84 -7.93
C ARG A 439 18.83 6.18 -6.55
N TYR A 440 18.44 4.91 -6.50
CA TYR A 440 18.28 4.14 -5.27
C TYR A 440 19.56 3.41 -4.88
N ALA A 441 19.75 3.20 -3.59
CA ALA A 441 20.80 2.35 -3.05
C ALA A 441 20.51 0.87 -3.37
N ALA A 442 21.54 0.01 -3.41
CA ALA A 442 21.40 -1.41 -3.75
C ALA A 442 20.38 -2.16 -2.88
N HIS A 443 20.27 -1.75 -1.61
CA HIS A 443 19.35 -2.32 -0.61
C HIS A 443 18.25 -1.34 -0.20
N ALA A 444 17.84 -0.45 -1.11
CA ALA A 444 16.80 0.52 -0.82
C ALA A 444 15.43 -0.15 -0.56
N VAL A 445 14.60 0.53 0.23
CA VAL A 445 13.21 0.15 0.47
C VAL A 445 12.31 1.20 -0.18
N LEU A 446 11.50 0.78 -1.14
CA LEU A 446 10.50 1.61 -1.81
C LEU A 446 9.09 1.10 -1.44
N MET A 447 8.32 1.96 -0.81
CA MET A 447 6.92 1.76 -0.43
C MET A 447 6.09 2.80 -1.18
N THR A 448 5.24 2.35 -2.09
CA THR A 448 4.50 3.24 -2.99
C THR A 448 3.01 3.15 -2.70
N THR A 449 2.27 4.22 -2.97
CA THR A 449 0.80 4.22 -2.95
C THR A 449 0.21 3.06 -3.77
N MET A 450 0.83 2.74 -4.91
CA MET A 450 0.35 1.77 -5.89
C MET A 450 0.75 0.30 -5.62
N SER A 451 1.41 -0.01 -4.48
CA SER A 451 1.87 -1.38 -4.21
C SER A 451 1.70 -1.74 -2.73
N ARG A 452 1.06 -2.89 -2.49
CA ARG A 452 1.01 -3.54 -1.17
C ARG A 452 2.38 -4.01 -0.72
N LYS A 453 3.13 -4.62 -1.65
CA LYS A 453 4.43 -5.22 -1.38
C LYS A 453 5.52 -4.15 -1.42
N PRO A 454 6.33 -3.96 -0.36
CA PRO A 454 7.53 -3.15 -0.43
C PRO A 454 8.48 -3.69 -1.51
N LYS A 455 9.09 -2.80 -2.30
CA LYS A 455 10.16 -3.15 -3.25
C LYS A 455 11.49 -2.98 -2.53
N THR A 456 12.28 -4.04 -2.52
CA THR A 456 13.45 -4.13 -1.62
C THR A 456 14.73 -4.56 -2.32
N THR A 457 14.68 -4.65 -3.65
CA THR A 457 15.82 -4.87 -4.53
C THR A 457 15.76 -3.87 -5.68
N LEU A 458 16.90 -3.56 -6.29
CA LEU A 458 16.95 -2.69 -7.47
C LEU A 458 16.07 -3.22 -8.63
N GLN A 459 16.00 -4.54 -8.79
CA GLN A 459 15.14 -5.19 -9.79
C GLN A 459 13.67 -4.88 -9.51
N GLU A 460 13.18 -5.11 -8.28
CA GLU A 460 11.79 -4.84 -7.90
C GLU A 460 11.43 -3.35 -8.03
N ILE A 461 12.39 -2.45 -7.77
CA ILE A 461 12.23 -1.00 -7.96
C ILE A 461 12.13 -0.67 -9.45
N GLN A 462 13.00 -1.23 -10.29
CA GLN A 462 12.97 -1.02 -11.74
C GLN A 462 11.67 -1.55 -12.35
N GLU A 463 11.21 -2.73 -11.94
CA GLU A 463 9.93 -3.32 -12.37
C GLU A 463 8.74 -2.43 -12.00
N PHE A 464 8.74 -1.85 -10.80
CA PHE A 464 7.73 -0.85 -10.42
C PHE A 464 7.74 0.36 -11.36
N TYR A 465 8.92 0.94 -11.63
CA TYR A 465 9.01 2.10 -12.50
C TYR A 465 8.70 1.78 -13.97
N GLN A 466 8.93 0.55 -14.43
CA GLN A 466 8.54 0.12 -15.77
C GLN A 466 7.03 0.32 -16.02
N LEU A 467 6.21 0.08 -14.99
CA LEU A 467 4.77 0.31 -15.04
C LEU A 467 4.41 1.78 -14.75
N PHE A 468 4.99 2.37 -13.70
CA PHE A 468 4.64 3.72 -13.26
C PHE A 468 4.93 4.80 -14.31
N LEU A 469 6.04 4.65 -15.05
CA LEU A 469 6.45 5.62 -16.07
C LEU A 469 5.52 5.66 -17.29
N TRP A 470 4.64 4.67 -17.47
CA TRP A 470 3.60 4.70 -18.49
C TRP A 470 2.68 5.92 -18.35
N ASN A 471 2.43 6.35 -17.11
CA ASN A 471 1.63 7.52 -16.80
C ASN A 471 2.42 8.84 -16.92
N ARG A 472 3.61 8.82 -17.53
CA ARG A 472 4.51 9.98 -17.72
C ARG A 472 4.53 10.92 -16.50
N PRO A 473 4.79 10.37 -15.29
CA PRO A 473 4.60 11.09 -14.05
C PRO A 473 5.55 12.29 -13.99
N GLN A 474 5.03 13.42 -13.50
CA GLN A 474 5.82 14.59 -13.15
C GLN A 474 5.44 15.03 -11.75
N ALA A 475 6.41 15.07 -10.84
CA ALA A 475 6.19 15.45 -9.45
C ALA A 475 6.59 16.90 -9.18
N LYS A 476 5.79 17.60 -8.39
CA LYS A 476 6.13 18.90 -7.81
C LYS A 476 6.10 18.78 -6.30
N ALA A 477 7.22 19.04 -5.63
CA ALA A 477 7.23 19.21 -4.17
C ALA A 477 6.45 20.48 -3.82
N LEU A 478 5.39 20.32 -3.02
CA LEU A 478 4.61 21.43 -2.45
C LEU A 478 5.20 21.86 -1.10
N GLU A 479 5.64 20.89 -0.30
CA GLU A 479 6.27 21.08 1.00
C GLU A 479 7.50 20.18 1.11
N SER A 480 8.55 20.66 1.79
CA SER A 480 9.80 19.92 1.99
C SER A 480 10.46 20.29 3.33
N PHE A 481 10.60 19.28 4.18
CA PHE A 481 11.16 19.35 5.53
C PHE A 481 12.45 18.52 5.60
N VAL A 482 13.57 19.22 5.38
CA VAL A 482 14.90 18.59 5.32
C VAL A 482 15.59 18.56 6.68
N THR A 483 16.04 17.37 7.08
CA THR A 483 16.95 17.14 8.22
C THR A 483 18.24 16.52 7.71
N ILE A 484 19.38 17.04 8.17
CA ILE A 484 20.72 16.59 7.76
C ILE A 484 21.46 16.11 9.01
N SER A 485 22.08 14.94 8.89
CA SER A 485 23.04 14.40 9.86
C SER A 485 24.39 14.19 9.17
N GLU A 486 25.33 13.62 9.90
CA GLU A 486 26.69 13.38 9.42
C GLU A 486 26.74 12.30 8.33
N HIS A 487 25.90 11.25 8.42
CA HIS A 487 25.95 10.09 7.51
C HIS A 487 24.67 9.80 6.73
N TRP A 488 23.62 10.56 7.02
CA TRP A 488 22.31 10.41 6.39
C TRP A 488 21.61 11.77 6.36
N CYS A 489 20.64 11.91 5.46
CA CYS A 489 19.71 13.03 5.50
C CYS A 489 18.35 12.59 4.99
N LYS A 490 17.30 13.29 5.38
CA LYS A 490 15.93 13.00 4.94
C LYS A 490 15.25 14.23 4.38
N ASP A 491 14.31 14.00 3.47
CA ASP A 491 13.33 14.99 3.03
C ASP A 491 11.94 14.37 3.15
N VAL A 492 11.09 15.01 3.94
CA VAL A 492 9.71 14.60 4.18
C VAL A 492 8.81 15.74 3.75
N GLY A 493 7.67 15.45 3.15
CA GLY A 493 6.77 16.52 2.76
C GLY A 493 5.58 16.04 1.96
N VAL A 494 5.02 16.99 1.20
CA VAL A 494 3.88 16.80 0.32
C VAL A 494 4.32 17.07 -1.10
N LEU A 495 3.98 16.15 -2.00
CA LEU A 495 4.16 16.33 -3.42
C LEU A 495 2.81 16.27 -4.14
N GLU A 496 2.79 16.80 -5.34
CA GLU A 496 1.70 16.64 -6.28
C GLU A 496 2.25 16.00 -7.55
N TYR A 497 1.69 14.86 -7.92
CA TYR A 497 1.92 14.27 -9.24
C TYR A 497 0.96 14.87 -10.26
N VAL A 498 1.50 15.11 -11.45
CA VAL A 498 0.75 15.18 -12.69
C VAL A 498 1.00 13.87 -13.43
N LEU A 499 -0.02 13.01 -13.49
CA LEU A 499 -0.03 11.77 -14.25
C LEU A 499 -0.70 12.03 -15.58
N ARG A 500 -0.08 11.62 -16.69
CA ARG A 500 -0.62 11.77 -18.04
C ARG A 500 -0.77 10.42 -18.71
N ASP A 501 -1.98 10.12 -19.16
CA ASP A 501 -2.21 8.95 -20.01
C ASP A 501 -1.68 9.18 -21.44
N ASN A 502 -1.78 8.14 -22.27
CA ASN A 502 -1.33 8.22 -23.67
C ASN A 502 -2.23 9.10 -24.55
N ASP A 503 -3.45 9.36 -24.12
CA ASP A 503 -4.41 10.23 -24.81
C ASP A 503 -4.18 11.71 -24.45
N GLY A 504 -3.27 11.98 -23.50
CA GLY A 504 -2.86 13.31 -23.08
C GLY A 504 -3.68 13.88 -21.90
N HIS A 505 -4.64 13.11 -21.36
CA HIS A 505 -5.39 13.53 -20.19
C HIS A 505 -4.47 13.57 -18.98
N ALA A 506 -4.60 14.65 -18.21
CA ALA A 506 -3.78 14.87 -17.03
C ALA A 506 -4.63 14.72 -15.77
N GLN A 507 -4.16 13.88 -14.86
CA GLN A 507 -4.68 13.76 -13.51
C GLN A 507 -3.67 14.34 -12.51
N ARG A 508 -4.19 15.02 -11.49
CA ARG A 508 -3.42 15.53 -10.37
C ARG A 508 -3.71 14.72 -9.13
N VAL A 509 -2.67 14.27 -8.44
CA VAL A 509 -2.80 13.49 -7.19
C VAL A 509 -1.83 14.07 -6.18
N LYS A 510 -2.32 14.37 -4.97
CA LYS A 510 -1.45 14.80 -3.86
C LYS A 510 -1.05 13.59 -3.03
N GLU A 511 0.23 13.49 -2.72
CA GLU A 511 0.76 12.45 -1.86
C GLU A 511 1.70 13.03 -0.81
N ARG A 512 1.81 12.33 0.30
CA ARG A 512 2.83 12.55 1.31
C ARG A 512 4.00 11.63 1.00
N TYR A 513 5.22 12.15 1.11
CA TYR A 513 6.42 11.41 0.80
C TYR A 513 7.43 11.47 1.94
N SER A 514 8.32 10.47 1.97
CA SER A 514 9.50 10.48 2.83
C SER A 514 10.66 9.83 2.11
N PHE A 515 11.71 10.60 1.85
CA PHE A 515 12.99 10.12 1.36
C PHE A 515 14.02 10.08 2.49
N LEU A 516 14.73 8.96 2.63
CA LEU A 516 15.98 8.87 3.38
C LEU A 516 17.12 8.66 2.38
N TYR A 517 18.14 9.48 2.49
CA TYR A 517 19.37 9.37 1.71
C TYR A 517 20.52 8.94 2.60
N THR A 518 21.32 8.01 2.09
CA THR A 518 22.56 7.56 2.74
C THR A 518 23.72 7.73 1.79
N TYR A 519 24.90 7.94 2.34
CA TYR A 519 26.13 8.01 1.55
C TYR A 519 26.81 6.65 1.48
N ASP A 520 27.26 6.29 0.29
CA ASP A 520 28.15 5.17 0.03
C ASP A 520 29.38 5.68 -0.73
N GLU A 521 30.58 5.20 -0.40
CA GLU A 521 31.83 5.70 -1.01
C GLU A 521 31.91 5.41 -2.51
N THR A 522 31.25 4.34 -2.98
CA THR A 522 31.29 3.91 -4.39
C THR A 522 30.25 4.65 -5.23
N SER A 523 29.04 4.81 -4.70
CA SER A 523 27.88 5.30 -5.44
C SER A 523 27.43 6.71 -5.06
N GLY A 524 28.02 7.30 -4.02
CA GLY A 524 27.68 8.62 -3.49
C GLY A 524 26.36 8.60 -2.70
N TRP A 525 25.69 9.75 -2.65
CA TRP A 525 24.38 9.87 -2.01
C TRP A 525 23.29 9.19 -2.83
N LYS A 526 22.57 8.25 -2.22
CA LYS A 526 21.48 7.47 -2.84
C LYS A 526 20.24 7.44 -1.97
N ILE A 527 19.09 7.23 -2.60
CA ILE A 527 17.82 6.99 -1.89
C ILE A 527 17.90 5.62 -1.22
N ALA A 528 17.99 5.59 0.10
CA ALA A 528 17.95 4.38 0.90
C ALA A 528 16.50 3.99 1.25
N HIS A 529 15.61 4.96 1.47
CA HIS A 529 14.20 4.73 1.73
C HIS A 529 13.35 5.72 0.95
N HIS A 530 12.23 5.24 0.43
CA HIS A 530 11.18 6.07 -0.14
C HIS A 530 9.82 5.50 0.28
N HIS A 531 9.02 6.26 1.01
CA HIS A 531 7.62 5.93 1.31
C HIS A 531 6.71 7.04 0.80
N SER A 532 5.84 6.70 -0.17
CA SER A 532 4.77 7.56 -0.64
C SER A 532 3.39 7.03 -0.22
N SER A 533 2.50 7.93 0.17
CA SER A 533 1.10 7.59 0.44
C SER A 533 0.16 8.71 0.02
N ILE A 534 -1.00 8.34 -0.51
CA ILE A 534 -2.10 9.26 -0.81
C ILE A 534 -2.56 10.03 0.44
N MET A 535 -3.20 11.18 0.23
CA MET A 535 -3.76 11.98 1.33
C MET A 535 -4.87 11.23 2.08
N PRO A 536 -4.94 11.31 3.42
CA PRO A 536 -6.01 10.66 4.19
C PRO A 536 -7.43 11.13 3.85
N GLN A 537 -7.62 12.39 3.45
CA GLN A 537 -8.94 12.89 3.01
C GLN A 537 -9.40 12.23 1.70
N GLU A 538 -8.49 12.08 0.74
CA GLU A 538 -8.78 11.38 -0.52
C GLU A 538 -9.15 9.90 -0.25
N LEU A 539 -8.52 9.26 0.75
CA LEU A 539 -8.93 7.93 1.22
C LEU A 539 -10.34 7.90 1.80
N GLN A 540 -10.73 8.92 2.58
CA GLN A 540 -12.05 9.02 3.20
C GLN A 540 -13.15 9.23 2.16
N GLU A 541 -12.93 10.12 1.20
CA GLU A 541 -13.86 10.37 0.08
C GLU A 541 -14.05 9.11 -0.79
N LEU A 542 -12.97 8.39 -1.07
CA LEU A 542 -13.02 7.12 -1.82
C LEU A 542 -13.69 5.99 -1.03
N SER A 543 -13.54 5.96 0.30
CA SER A 543 -14.25 4.97 1.14
C SER A 543 -15.73 5.31 1.35
N GLY A 544 -16.08 6.60 1.44
CA GLY A 544 -17.45 7.06 1.62
C GLY A 544 -18.32 6.87 0.37
N ALA A 545 -17.72 6.89 -0.82
CA ALA A 545 -18.43 6.58 -2.07
C ALA A 545 -18.86 5.10 -2.18
N ILE A 546 -18.17 4.19 -1.47
CA ILE A 546 -18.45 2.74 -1.49
C ILE A 546 -19.58 2.38 -0.50
N GLU A 547 -19.76 3.13 0.59
CA GLU A 547 -20.83 2.89 1.57
C GLU A 547 -22.22 3.40 1.11
N VAL A 548 -22.31 4.19 0.03
CA VAL A 548 -23.60 4.71 -0.48
C VAL A 548 -24.33 3.71 -1.38
N ASP A 549 -23.69 2.61 -1.81
CA ASP A 549 -24.30 1.64 -2.73
C ASP A 549 -24.72 0.29 -2.08
N SER A 550 -24.63 0.16 -0.76
CA SER A 550 -25.07 -1.05 -0.05
C SER A 550 -26.51 -1.00 0.49
N ASP A 551 -27.28 0.06 0.21
CA ASP A 551 -28.63 0.26 0.78
C ASP A 551 -29.78 0.35 -0.26
N ASN A 552 -29.54 -0.03 -1.52
CA ASN A 552 -30.58 0.05 -2.56
C ASN A 552 -31.19 -1.29 -3.01
N ASP A 553 -31.09 -2.35 -2.19
CA ASP A 553 -31.71 -3.66 -2.49
C ASP A 553 -32.84 -4.04 -1.50
N SER A 554 -33.73 -3.09 -1.20
CA SER A 554 -34.94 -3.35 -0.39
C SER A 554 -36.24 -2.81 -1.00
N ARG A 555 -36.29 -2.62 -2.33
CA ARG A 555 -37.53 -2.27 -3.05
C ARG A 555 -37.77 -3.12 -4.31
N PHE A 556 -37.77 -4.44 -4.14
CA PHE A 556 -38.41 -5.36 -5.08
C PHE A 556 -39.08 -6.54 -4.35
N PHE A 557 -40.05 -6.23 -3.49
CA PHE A 557 -41.15 -7.14 -3.16
C PHE A 557 -42.37 -6.32 -2.73
N GLN A 558 -43.24 -6.01 -3.70
CA GLN A 558 -44.70 -5.95 -3.55
C GLN A 558 -45.37 -5.97 -4.92
#